data_AF-A0A7C1EKT9-F1
#
_entry.id   AF-A0A7C1EKT9-F1
#
_cell.length_a   1.000
_cell.length_b   1.000
_cell.length_c   1.000
_cell.angle_alpha   90.00
_cell.angle_beta   90.00
_cell.angle_gamma   90.00
#
_symmetry.space_group_name_H-M   'P 1'
#
loop_
_entity.id
_entity.type
_entity.pdbx_description
1 polymer ?
#
loop_
_entity_poly.entity_id
_entity_poly.type
_entity_poly.pdbx_seq_one_letter_code
_entity_poly.pdbx_strand_id
1 'polypeptide(L)'
;MFQIVKDTKIDFIGKRKAAFAISGIMLLAAFYAFYLIAADKANMGLDFTGGSTVHVKFDRSVSVADIRGVMALEGYERAMIQQIGNEE
;
A
#
# COMPACT_ATOMS: atom_id res chain seq x y z
N MET A 1 34.32 -17.64 25.05
CA MET A 1 32.96 -17.71 24.48
C MET A 1 32.25 -16.40 24.82
N PHE A 2 32.08 -15.50 23.84
CA PHE A 2 31.45 -14.19 24.08
C PHE A 2 29.93 -14.38 24.19
N GLN A 3 29.37 -14.07 25.36
CA GLN A 3 27.94 -14.13 25.63
C GLN A 3 27.42 -12.70 25.71
N ILE A 4 26.70 -12.26 24.67
CA ILE A 4 26.28 -10.85 24.48
C ILE A 4 25.08 -10.48 25.37
N VAL A 5 24.28 -11.45 25.79
CA VAL A 5 23.13 -11.24 26.68
C VAL A 5 23.24 -12.21 27.86
N LYS A 6 23.35 -11.67 29.08
CA LYS A 6 23.36 -12.43 30.34
C LYS A 6 22.11 -12.07 31.15
N ASP A 7 21.47 -13.10 31.71
CA ASP A 7 20.36 -13.00 32.68
C ASP A 7 19.19 -12.07 32.31
N THR A 8 18.38 -12.51 31.34
CA THR A 8 17.15 -11.80 30.97
C THR A 8 15.95 -12.29 31.80
N LYS A 9 15.59 -11.55 32.86
CA LYS A 9 14.39 -11.80 33.67
C LYS A 9 13.16 -11.08 33.12
N ILE A 10 12.68 -11.49 31.94
CA ILE A 10 11.44 -10.93 31.36
C ILE A 10 10.28 -11.88 31.65
N ASP A 11 9.21 -11.36 32.26
CA ASP A 11 7.97 -12.09 32.47
C ASP A 11 7.07 -12.07 31.22
N PHE A 12 7.34 -12.99 30.31
CA PHE A 12 6.53 -13.18 29.10
C PHE A 12 5.14 -13.72 29.43
N ILE A 13 5.03 -14.57 30.45
CA ILE A 13 3.79 -15.29 30.79
C ILE A 13 2.78 -14.35 31.46
N GLY A 14 3.24 -13.40 32.28
CA GLY A 14 2.41 -12.35 32.86
C GLY A 14 1.89 -11.37 31.80
N LYS A 15 2.70 -11.08 30.77
CA LYS A 15 2.32 -10.17 29.67
C LYS A 15 1.49 -10.82 28.56
N ARG A 16 1.26 -12.13 28.60
CA ARG A 16 0.59 -12.88 27.52
C ARG A 16 -0.76 -12.30 27.12
N LYS A 17 -1.57 -11.83 28.09
CA LYS A 17 -2.91 -11.31 27.82
C LYS A 17 -2.86 -10.01 27.00
N ALA A 18 -1.92 -9.11 27.34
CA ALA A 18 -1.70 -7.89 26.58
C ALA A 18 -1.19 -8.21 25.16
N ALA A 19 -0.24 -9.15 25.04
CA ALA A 19 0.25 -9.61 23.74
C ALA A 19 -0.89 -10.20 22.88
N PHE A 20 -1.74 -11.08 23.45
CA PHE A 20 -2.89 -11.64 22.75
C PHE A 20 -3.92 -10.58 22.34
N ALA A 21 -4.16 -9.56 23.18
CA ALA A 21 -5.06 -8.47 22.81
C ALA A 21 -4.52 -7.67 21.61
N ILE A 22 -3.23 -7.33 21.61
CA ILE A 22 -2.58 -6.64 20.49
C ILE A 22 -2.67 -7.50 19.22
N SER A 23 -2.32 -8.78 19.31
CA SER A 23 -2.42 -9.71 18.17
C SER A 23 -3.86 -9.84 17.65
N GLY A 24 -4.84 -9.88 18.56
CA GLY A 24 -6.26 -9.92 18.21
C GLY A 24 -6.71 -8.67 17.45
N ILE A 25 -6.27 -7.49 17.88
CA ILE A 25 -6.55 -6.23 17.16
C ILE A 25 -5.92 -6.26 15.77
N MET A 26 -4.67 -6.70 15.63
CA MET A 26 -4.03 -6.84 14.33
C MET A 26 -4.76 -7.82 13.42
N LEU A 27 -5.26 -8.93 13.99
CA LEU A 27 -6.03 -9.92 13.24
C LEU A 27 -7.36 -9.33 12.74
N LEU A 28 -8.07 -8.57 13.58
CA LEU A 28 -9.29 -7.85 13.18
C LEU A 28 -9.01 -6.82 12.08
N ALA A 29 -7.89 -6.10 12.17
CA ALA A 29 -7.48 -5.16 11.13
C ALA A 29 -7.20 -5.88 9.80
N ALA A 30 -6.58 -7.07 9.83
CA ALA A 30 -6.38 -7.89 8.65
C ALA A 30 -7.71 -8.33 8.02
N PHE A 31 -8.66 -8.81 8.82
CA PHE A 31 -10.00 -9.15 8.32
C PHE A 31 -10.75 -7.95 7.74
N TYR A 32 -10.60 -6.78 8.36
CA TYR A 32 -11.16 -5.53 7.82
C TYR A 32 -10.54 -5.17 6.46
N ALA A 33 -9.22 -5.34 6.29
CA ALA A 33 -8.56 -5.15 5.00
C ALA A 33 -9.09 -6.12 3.93
N PHE A 34 -9.27 -7.41 4.27
CA PHE A 34 -9.90 -8.37 3.36
C PHE A 34 -11.33 -7.98 2.99
N TYR A 35 -12.11 -7.47 3.93
CA TYR A 35 -13.45 -6.95 3.66
C TYR A 35 -13.40 -5.76 2.66
N LEU A 36 -12.47 -4.82 2.83
CA LEU A 36 -12.30 -3.69 1.90
C LEU A 36 -11.96 -4.16 0.47
N ILE A 37 -11.13 -5.21 0.34
CA ILE A 37 -10.81 -5.84 -0.94
C ILE A 37 -12.07 -6.45 -1.56
N ALA A 38 -12.82 -7.25 -0.80
CA ALA A 38 -14.03 -7.89 -1.29
C ALA A 38 -15.15 -6.90 -1.66
N ALA A 39 -15.17 -5.72 -1.02
CA ALA A 39 -16.15 -4.66 -1.28
C ALA A 39 -15.73 -3.70 -2.42
N ASP A 40 -14.64 -3.98 -3.16
CA ASP A 40 -14.08 -3.11 -4.21
C ASP A 40 -13.75 -1.67 -3.73
N LYS A 41 -13.47 -1.55 -2.43
CA LYS A 41 -13.09 -0.28 -1.78
C LYS A 41 -11.60 -0.19 -1.50
N ALA A 42 -10.86 -1.28 -1.69
CA ALA A 42 -9.41 -1.27 -1.58
C ALA A 42 -8.80 -0.61 -2.84
N ASN A 43 -7.74 0.17 -2.65
CA ASN A 43 -6.97 0.73 -3.75
C ASN A 43 -6.04 -0.36 -4.33
N MET A 44 -6.62 -1.28 -5.10
CA MET A 44 -5.90 -2.40 -5.69
C MET A 44 -5.15 -1.96 -6.94
N GLY A 45 -3.97 -2.57 -7.16
CA GLY A 45 -3.20 -2.34 -8.38
C GLY A 45 -3.86 -2.98 -9.61
N LEU A 46 -3.38 -2.60 -10.80
CA LEU A 46 -3.92 -3.06 -12.09
C LEU A 46 -3.97 -4.59 -12.22
N ASP A 47 -2.98 -5.29 -11.65
CA ASP A 47 -2.91 -6.76 -11.67
C ASP A 47 -4.16 -7.42 -11.06
N PHE A 48 -4.89 -6.69 -10.20
CA PHE A 48 -6.07 -7.18 -9.51
C PHE A 48 -7.37 -6.50 -9.95
N THR A 49 -7.33 -5.25 -10.43
CA THR A 49 -8.52 -4.55 -10.95
C THR A 49 -8.79 -4.84 -12.43
N GLY A 50 -7.79 -5.34 -13.15
CA GLY A 50 -7.80 -5.38 -14.62
C GLY A 50 -7.73 -3.98 -15.24
N GLY A 51 -7.58 -3.93 -16.55
CA GLY A 51 -7.49 -2.67 -17.32
C GLY A 51 -6.31 -2.68 -18.30
N SER A 52 -5.82 -1.50 -18.65
CA SER A 52 -4.69 -1.33 -19.58
C SER A 52 -3.71 -0.30 -19.05
N THR A 53 -2.42 -0.65 -19.06
CA THR A 53 -1.33 0.31 -18.86
C THR A 53 -0.82 0.75 -20.22
N VAL A 54 -0.63 2.05 -20.38
CA VAL A 54 0.05 2.63 -21.54
C VAL A 54 1.23 3.43 -21.03
N HIS A 55 2.42 3.15 -21.56
CA HIS A 55 3.59 3.99 -21.35
C HIS A 55 3.74 4.90 -22.56
N VAL A 56 3.73 6.21 -22.31
CA VAL A 56 3.85 7.25 -23.33
C VAL A 56 5.13 8.03 -23.06
N LYS A 57 5.95 8.20 -24.09
CA LYS A 57 7.11 9.09 -24.06
C LYS A 57 6.71 10.42 -24.68
N PHE A 58 7.01 11.51 -24.00
CA PHE A 58 6.78 12.87 -24.49
C PHE A 58 8.09 13.48 -24.96
N ASP A 59 8.06 14.21 -26.08
CA ASP A 59 9.24 14.92 -26.62
C ASP A 59 9.59 16.18 -25.82
N ARG A 60 8.66 16.66 -24.99
CA ARG A 60 8.77 17.84 -24.14
C ARG A 60 8.40 17.47 -22.70
N SER A 61 8.93 18.19 -21.71
CA SER A 61 8.48 18.01 -20.32
C SER A 61 7.00 18.36 -20.22
N VAL A 62 6.21 17.40 -19.73
CA VAL A 62 4.77 17.51 -19.49
C VAL A 62 4.55 17.19 -18.03
N SER A 63 3.82 18.03 -17.30
CA SER A 63 3.55 17.78 -15.90
C SER A 63 2.51 16.67 -15.73
N VAL A 64 2.67 15.86 -14.68
CA VAL A 64 1.66 14.85 -14.29
C VAL A 64 0.30 15.49 -13.99
N ALA A 65 0.28 16.75 -13.53
CA ALA A 65 -0.94 17.49 -13.24
C ALA A 65 -1.74 17.81 -14.51
N ASP A 66 -1.08 18.21 -15.60
CA ASP A 66 -1.73 18.50 -16.87
C ASP A 66 -2.37 17.25 -17.46
N ILE A 67 -1.65 16.13 -17.44
CA ILE A 67 -2.16 14.83 -17.90
C ILE A 67 -3.38 14.43 -17.06
N ARG A 68 -3.31 14.59 -15.73
CA ARG A 68 -4.43 14.28 -14.83
C ARG A 68 -5.66 15.14 -15.11
N GLY A 69 -5.46 16.43 -15.41
CA GLY A 69 -6.54 17.34 -15.77
C GLY A 69 -7.28 16.88 -17.03
N VAL A 70 -6.53 16.56 -18.10
CA VAL A 70 -7.13 16.09 -19.36
C VAL A 70 -7.83 14.74 -19.17
N MET A 71 -7.20 13.78 -18.49
CA MET A 71 -7.81 12.46 -18.27
C MET A 71 -9.11 12.54 -17.45
N ALA A 72 -9.17 13.45 -16.46
CA ALA A 72 -10.39 13.67 -15.68
C ALA A 72 -11.53 14.26 -16.55
N LEU A 73 -11.22 15.21 -17.44
CA LEU A 73 -12.20 15.78 -18.39
C LEU A 73 -12.79 14.73 -19.33
N GLU A 74 -11.98 13.76 -19.75
CA GLU A 74 -12.38 12.64 -20.62
C GLU A 74 -13.07 11.49 -19.85
N GLY A 75 -13.37 11.66 -18.56
CA GLY A 75 -14.09 10.69 -17.73
C GLY A 75 -13.21 9.62 -17.07
N TYR A 76 -11.88 9.73 -17.14
CA TYR A 76 -10.93 8.83 -16.50
C TYR A 76 -10.42 9.38 -15.14
N GLU A 77 -11.33 9.78 -14.25
CA GLU A 77 -10.97 10.38 -12.95
C GLU A 77 -10.11 9.46 -12.05
N ARG A 78 -10.22 8.15 -12.26
CA ARG A 78 -9.48 7.14 -11.48
C ARG A 78 -8.19 6.66 -12.17
N ALA A 79 -7.78 7.29 -13.27
CA ALA A 79 -6.54 6.93 -13.94
C ALA A 79 -5.32 7.20 -13.03
N MET A 80 -4.52 6.17 -12.81
CA MET A 80 -3.25 6.29 -12.10
C MET A 80 -2.17 6.78 -13.07
N ILE A 81 -1.72 8.02 -12.87
CA ILE A 81 -0.70 8.65 -13.71
C ILE A 81 0.59 8.77 -12.90
N GLN A 82 1.64 8.14 -13.41
CA GLN A 82 2.95 8.08 -12.79
C GLN A 82 4.02 8.40 -13.83
N GLN A 83 4.94 9.31 -13.49
CA GLN A 83 6.13 9.55 -14.28
C GLN A 83 7.11 8.39 -14.07
N ILE A 84 7.68 7.88 -15.18
CA ILE A 84 8.64 6.78 -15.21
C ILE A 84 9.92 7.32 -15.87
N GLY A 85 11.06 7.17 -15.20
CA GLY A 85 12.34 7.71 -15.63
C GLY A 85 12.68 9.07 -15.00
N ASN A 86 13.97 9.38 -14.92
CA ASN A 86 14.46 10.68 -14.48
C ASN A 86 14.45 11.66 -15.66
N GLU A 87 14.11 12.92 -15.40
CA GLU A 87 14.45 14.01 -16.32
C GLU A 87 15.98 14.08 -16.40
N GLU A 88 16.56 13.60 -17.51
CA GLU A 88 17.84 14.12 -18.00
C GLU A 88 17.57 15.32 -18.91
#